data_AF-A0A662G3E7-F1
#
_entry.id   AF-A0A662G3E7-F1
#
_cell.length_a   1.000
_cell.length_b   1.000
_cell.length_c   1.000
_cell.angle_alpha   90.00
_cell.angle_beta   90.00
_cell.angle_gamma   90.00
#
_symmetry.space_group_name_H-M   'P 1'
#
loop_
_entity.id
_entity.type
_entity.pdbx_description
1 polymer ?
#
loop_
_entity_poly.entity_id
_entity_poly.type
_entity_poly.pdbx_seq_one_letter_code
_entity_poly.pdbx_strand_id
1 'polypeptide(L)'
;MRILLLHSDWIEFQPKKKAIKNPEPADMAPKRIEEVLVVFVSVEKGDDLSIAKRAVDDILDVKERVKAPRVVIYPWAHLSHDLAEPDKAQEMLVNMEEMLKEKGVETHRAPFGWYKAFKISVKGHPLAELSREFKKEKGKVVAKKGEKKFIILTPNGEELDPNKVDLSMFNEDFQNLVRKEALKERLSGGKSRVLNYLLRFGFEWESYSDYGHMRMGPYATLIFDLVAEYARIIVRKLGIPVYEIKGTAFFNLYEKPVKEHADLYGDRLYIIKTDRGDFVLRYAACHQQFALLKDWVISYRNLPLGAFEIADSYRYEQSGEAELSFRLRRFWMPDLHILVGDEETAKEWVIKVHGLIMSEMEKLGRNYELLINVVSPQQYERYKDYLVNLARTVGKPIL
;
A
#
# COMPACT_ATOMS: atom_id res chain seq x y z
N MET A 1 -1.97 -18.76 -9.49
CA MET A 1 -1.12 -19.86 -9.99
C MET A 1 0.07 -20.05 -9.07
N ARG A 2 0.38 -21.31 -8.71
CA ARG A 2 1.56 -21.64 -7.91
C ARG A 2 2.44 -22.61 -8.67
N ILE A 3 3.75 -22.39 -8.63
CA ILE A 3 4.73 -23.33 -9.19
C ILE A 3 5.84 -23.64 -8.19
N LEU A 4 6.35 -24.86 -8.26
CA LEU A 4 7.57 -25.33 -7.61
C LEU A 4 8.53 -25.80 -8.71
N LEU A 5 9.69 -25.16 -8.79
CA LEU A 5 10.74 -25.46 -9.76
C LEU A 5 11.85 -26.25 -9.09
N LEU A 6 12.18 -27.40 -9.66
CA LEU A 6 13.23 -28.31 -9.17
C LEU A 6 14.24 -28.59 -10.29
N HIS A 7 15.47 -28.10 -10.15
CA HIS A 7 16.55 -28.43 -11.07
C HIS A 7 17.07 -29.84 -10.78
N SER A 8 16.86 -30.75 -11.73
CA SER A 8 16.96 -32.19 -11.48
C SER A 8 17.87 -32.85 -12.51
N ASP A 9 18.64 -33.85 -12.05
CA ASP A 9 19.37 -34.75 -12.95
C ASP A 9 18.39 -35.51 -13.83
N TRP A 10 17.25 -35.93 -13.26
CA TRP A 10 16.17 -36.57 -14.01
C TRP A 10 14.85 -36.57 -13.27
N ILE A 11 13.76 -36.72 -14.04
CA ILE A 11 12.44 -37.11 -13.55
C ILE A 11 11.91 -38.28 -14.36
N GLU A 12 11.32 -39.26 -13.69
CA GLU A 12 10.57 -40.36 -14.27
C GLU A 12 9.15 -40.33 -13.75
N PHE A 13 8.15 -40.42 -14.62
CA PHE A 13 6.75 -40.51 -14.22
C PHE A 13 5.96 -41.51 -15.05
N GLN A 14 4.98 -42.13 -14.42
CA GLN A 14 4.11 -43.13 -15.03
C GLN A 14 2.66 -42.94 -14.57
N PRO A 15 1.70 -42.73 -15.48
CA PRO A 15 0.27 -42.75 -15.16
C PRO A 15 -0.15 -44.12 -14.60
N LYS A 16 -1.01 -44.13 -13.59
CA LYS A 16 -1.49 -45.37 -12.94
C LYS A 16 -3.00 -45.49 -12.96
N LYS A 17 -3.70 -44.50 -12.41
CA LYS A 17 -5.16 -44.51 -12.27
C LYS A 17 -5.73 -43.16 -12.67
N LYS A 18 -6.94 -43.16 -13.22
CA LYS A 18 -7.68 -41.92 -13.50
C LYS A 18 -8.01 -41.22 -12.18
N ALA A 19 -7.72 -39.93 -12.08
CA ALA A 19 -8.06 -39.09 -10.94
C ALA A 19 -9.35 -38.27 -11.21
N ILE A 20 -9.75 -38.12 -12.48
CA ILE A 20 -10.98 -37.45 -12.90
C ILE A 20 -11.74 -38.35 -13.90
N LYS A 21 -13.03 -38.04 -14.17
CA LYS A 21 -13.89 -38.82 -15.06
C LYS A 21 -13.31 -38.91 -16.49
N ASN A 22 -12.87 -37.78 -17.03
CA ASN A 22 -12.34 -37.63 -18.39
C ASN A 22 -10.91 -37.08 -18.33
N PRO A 23 -9.90 -37.90 -18.02
CA PRO A 23 -8.53 -37.44 -18.01
C PRO A 23 -7.98 -37.35 -19.42
N GLU A 24 -6.88 -36.62 -19.56
CA GLU A 24 -6.18 -36.50 -20.84
C GLU A 24 -5.68 -37.88 -21.34
N PRO A 25 -5.72 -38.17 -22.65
CA PRO A 25 -5.12 -39.38 -23.21
C PRO A 25 -3.63 -39.47 -22.81
N ALA A 26 -3.20 -40.62 -22.31
CA ALA A 26 -1.87 -40.80 -21.77
C ALA A 26 -1.29 -42.16 -22.16
N ASP A 27 0.01 -42.18 -22.46
CA ASP A 27 0.78 -43.41 -22.51
C ASP A 27 1.00 -43.93 -21.08
N MET A 28 0.72 -45.22 -20.87
CA MET A 28 0.84 -45.87 -19.57
C MET A 28 2.28 -46.37 -19.29
N ALA A 29 3.19 -46.30 -20.28
CA ALA A 29 4.60 -46.58 -20.09
C ALA A 29 5.28 -45.50 -19.21
N PRO A 30 6.31 -45.85 -18.42
CA PRO A 30 7.10 -44.87 -17.70
C PRO A 30 7.86 -43.97 -18.67
N LYS A 31 7.80 -42.66 -18.47
CA LYS A 31 8.54 -41.66 -19.24
C LYS A 31 9.60 -41.01 -18.36
N ARG A 32 10.85 -41.05 -18.81
CA ARG A 32 12.00 -40.48 -18.11
C ARG A 32 12.67 -39.39 -18.94
N ILE A 33 12.96 -38.26 -18.29
CA ILE A 33 13.60 -37.09 -18.89
C ILE A 33 14.82 -36.72 -18.04
N GLU A 34 15.97 -36.62 -18.69
CA GLU A 34 17.27 -36.27 -18.10
C GLU A 34 17.56 -34.76 -18.24
N GLU A 35 18.40 -34.23 -17.35
CA GLU A 35 18.89 -32.84 -17.28
C GLU A 35 17.77 -31.81 -17.48
N VAL A 36 16.98 -31.59 -16.43
CA VAL A 36 15.67 -30.97 -16.58
C VAL A 36 15.32 -30.04 -15.42
N LEU A 37 14.69 -28.92 -15.76
CA LEU A 37 13.95 -28.11 -14.80
C LEU A 37 12.52 -28.65 -14.71
N VAL A 38 12.20 -29.32 -13.61
CA VAL A 38 10.85 -29.82 -13.35
C VAL A 38 10.03 -28.69 -12.73
N VAL A 39 8.88 -28.39 -13.32
CA VAL A 39 7.97 -27.34 -12.84
C VAL A 39 6.67 -28.01 -12.44
N PHE A 40 6.48 -28.20 -11.13
CA PHE A 40 5.19 -28.60 -10.58
C PHE A 40 4.24 -27.41 -10.58
N VAL A 41 3.05 -27.55 -11.18
CA VAL A 41 2.11 -26.44 -11.39
C VAL A 41 0.75 -26.73 -10.76
N SER A 42 0.27 -25.80 -9.94
CA SER A 42 -1.13 -25.68 -9.49
C SER A 42 -1.79 -24.47 -10.15
N VAL A 43 -2.87 -24.70 -10.88
CA VAL A 43 -3.72 -23.65 -11.45
C VAL A 43 -4.86 -23.35 -10.47
N GLU A 44 -4.98 -22.09 -10.09
CA GLU A 44 -5.91 -21.59 -9.07
C GLU A 44 -7.14 -20.90 -9.68
N LYS A 45 -8.21 -20.77 -8.90
CA LYS A 45 -9.40 -20.04 -9.35
C LYS A 45 -9.03 -18.60 -9.72
N GLY A 46 -9.57 -18.14 -10.85
CA GLY A 46 -9.30 -16.80 -11.37
C GLY A 46 -7.99 -16.66 -12.16
N ASP A 47 -7.18 -17.72 -12.27
CA ASP A 47 -6.01 -17.69 -13.15
C ASP A 47 -6.40 -17.48 -14.61
N ASP A 48 -5.61 -16.69 -15.34
CA ASP A 48 -5.79 -16.40 -16.76
C ASP A 48 -4.46 -16.44 -17.53
N LEU A 49 -4.52 -16.27 -18.85
CA LEU A 49 -3.35 -16.33 -19.73
C LEU A 49 -2.25 -15.33 -19.36
N SER A 50 -2.59 -14.20 -18.74
CA SER A 50 -1.59 -13.21 -18.31
C SER A 50 -0.71 -13.74 -17.18
N ILE A 51 -1.31 -14.52 -16.27
CA ILE A 51 -0.60 -15.18 -15.17
C ILE A 51 0.27 -16.32 -15.71
N ALA A 52 -0.26 -17.13 -16.63
CA ALA A 52 0.53 -18.18 -17.29
C ALA A 52 1.74 -17.61 -18.03
N LYS A 53 1.58 -16.51 -18.77
CA LYS A 53 2.68 -15.84 -19.47
C LYS A 53 3.80 -15.41 -18.51
N ARG A 54 3.42 -14.79 -17.38
CA ARG A 54 4.38 -14.41 -16.34
C ARG A 54 5.08 -15.61 -15.71
N ALA A 55 4.33 -16.69 -15.46
CA ALA A 55 4.90 -17.92 -14.94
C ALA A 55 5.92 -18.52 -15.93
N VAL A 56 5.60 -18.52 -17.22
CA VAL A 56 6.50 -18.96 -18.30
C VAL A 56 7.75 -18.07 -18.37
N ASP A 57 7.61 -16.75 -18.27
CA ASP A 57 8.75 -15.84 -18.27
C ASP A 57 9.70 -16.09 -17.06
N ASP A 58 9.16 -16.35 -15.86
CA ASP A 58 9.97 -16.71 -14.68
C ASP A 58 10.63 -18.10 -14.83
N ILE A 59 9.90 -19.08 -15.39
CA ILE A 59 10.46 -20.41 -15.70
C ILE A 59 11.67 -20.30 -16.63
N LEU A 60 11.63 -19.40 -17.62
CA LEU A 60 12.73 -19.18 -18.56
C LEU A 60 13.94 -18.52 -17.89
N ASP A 61 13.73 -17.49 -17.05
CA ASP A 61 14.80 -16.89 -16.25
C ASP A 61 15.51 -17.95 -15.40
N VAL A 62 14.74 -18.75 -14.67
CA VAL A 62 15.30 -19.81 -13.82
C VAL A 62 16.04 -20.83 -14.66
N LYS A 63 15.45 -21.30 -15.77
CA LYS A 63 16.08 -22.25 -16.71
C LYS A 63 17.43 -21.74 -17.19
N GLU A 64 17.54 -20.48 -17.60
CA GLU A 64 18.79 -19.87 -18.06
C GLU A 64 19.84 -19.82 -16.95
N ARG A 65 19.44 -19.43 -15.74
CA ARG A 65 20.33 -19.33 -14.57
C ARG A 65 20.89 -20.67 -14.13
N VAL A 66 20.07 -21.72 -14.14
CA VAL A 66 20.51 -23.08 -13.79
C VAL A 66 21.06 -23.85 -14.99
N LYS A 67 20.99 -23.27 -16.20
CA LYS A 67 21.43 -23.85 -17.47
C LYS A 67 20.78 -25.20 -17.79
N ALA A 68 19.51 -25.36 -17.42
CA ALA A 68 18.75 -26.57 -17.74
C ALA A 68 18.42 -26.60 -19.24
N PRO A 69 18.72 -27.70 -19.96
CA PRO A 69 18.41 -27.80 -21.39
C PRO A 69 16.92 -28.03 -21.64
N ARG A 70 16.20 -28.68 -20.71
CA ARG A 70 14.81 -29.11 -20.84
C ARG A 70 13.93 -28.58 -19.72
N VAL A 71 12.62 -28.49 -19.99
CA VAL A 71 11.59 -28.19 -19.00
C VAL A 71 10.52 -29.28 -18.99
N VAL A 72 10.11 -29.73 -17.81
CA VAL A 72 8.94 -30.60 -17.63
C VAL A 72 7.86 -29.86 -16.86
N ILE A 73 6.70 -29.63 -17.48
CA ILE A 73 5.49 -29.17 -16.78
C ILE A 73 4.80 -30.38 -16.15
N TYR A 74 4.72 -30.40 -14.82
CA TYR A 74 4.08 -31.47 -14.06
C TYR A 74 2.82 -30.94 -13.36
N PRO A 75 1.61 -31.37 -13.75
CA PRO A 75 0.38 -30.95 -13.07
C PRO A 75 0.33 -31.49 -11.63
N TRP A 76 0.26 -30.60 -10.65
CA TRP A 76 0.30 -30.93 -9.23
C TRP A 76 -0.63 -30.04 -8.42
N ALA A 77 -1.83 -30.55 -8.13
CA ALA A 77 -2.88 -29.79 -7.44
C ALA A 77 -2.56 -29.47 -5.97
N HIS A 78 -1.63 -30.17 -5.32
CA HIS A 78 -1.42 -30.04 -3.88
C HIS A 78 -0.61 -28.79 -3.45
N LEU A 79 -0.21 -27.91 -4.37
CA LEU A 79 0.42 -26.63 -3.99
C LEU A 79 -0.62 -25.57 -3.59
N SER A 80 -1.91 -25.79 -3.88
CA SER A 80 -2.99 -24.85 -3.58
C SER A 80 -4.24 -25.53 -3.01
N HIS A 81 -4.99 -24.79 -2.21
CA HIS A 81 -6.32 -25.17 -1.72
C HIS A 81 -7.46 -24.51 -2.52
N ASP A 82 -7.15 -23.65 -3.50
CA ASP A 82 -8.14 -22.89 -4.28
C ASP A 82 -8.01 -23.17 -5.78
N LEU A 83 -8.29 -24.41 -6.17
CA LEU A 83 -8.04 -24.93 -7.52
C LEU A 83 -9.05 -24.46 -8.56
N ALA A 84 -8.56 -24.19 -9.78
CA ALA A 84 -9.41 -23.96 -10.95
C ALA A 84 -10.19 -25.23 -11.35
N GLU A 85 -11.26 -25.04 -12.13
CA GLU A 85 -11.98 -26.15 -12.75
C GLU A 85 -11.06 -26.98 -13.67
N PRO A 86 -11.23 -28.32 -13.73
CA PRO A 86 -10.31 -29.22 -14.44
C PRO A 86 -10.03 -28.84 -15.90
N ASP A 87 -11.06 -28.47 -16.65
CA ASP A 87 -10.92 -28.11 -18.07
C ASP A 87 -10.06 -26.86 -18.24
N LYS A 88 -10.28 -25.85 -17.40
CA LYS A 88 -9.50 -24.60 -17.39
C LYS A 88 -8.06 -24.84 -16.95
N ALA A 89 -7.86 -25.70 -15.96
CA ALA A 89 -6.53 -26.07 -15.50
C ALA A 89 -5.74 -26.80 -16.61
N GLN A 90 -6.37 -27.75 -17.30
CA GLN A 90 -5.77 -28.45 -18.42
C GLN A 90 -5.41 -27.50 -19.57
N GLU A 91 -6.35 -26.65 -19.98
CA GLU A 91 -6.15 -25.63 -21.01
C GLU A 91 -4.95 -24.72 -20.68
N MET A 92 -4.85 -24.27 -19.42
CA MET A 92 -3.74 -23.43 -18.98
C MET A 92 -2.38 -24.13 -19.08
N LEU A 93 -2.31 -25.40 -18.71
CA LEU A 93 -1.08 -26.19 -18.77
C LEU A 93 -0.65 -26.47 -20.22
N VAL A 94 -1.60 -26.65 -21.13
CA VAL A 94 -1.33 -26.76 -22.58
C VAL A 94 -0.78 -25.45 -23.12
N ASN A 95 -1.42 -24.32 -22.81
CA ASN A 95 -0.95 -22.99 -23.21
C ASN A 95 0.48 -22.70 -22.71
N MET A 96 0.80 -23.07 -21.46
CA MET A 96 2.17 -22.91 -20.94
C MET A 96 3.19 -23.77 -21.69
N GLU A 97 2.84 -25.01 -22.06
CA GLU A 97 3.69 -25.89 -22.86
C GLU A 97 3.96 -25.29 -24.25
N GLU A 98 2.93 -24.76 -24.91
CA GLU A 98 3.04 -24.11 -26.22
C GLU A 98 3.93 -22.86 -26.16
N MET A 99 3.71 -21.98 -25.17
CA MET A 99 4.51 -20.77 -24.98
C MET A 99 6.01 -21.06 -24.76
N LEU A 100 6.36 -22.15 -24.06
CA LEU A 100 7.75 -22.57 -23.88
C LEU A 100 8.36 -23.12 -25.17
N LYS A 101 7.59 -23.92 -25.93
CA LYS A 101 8.02 -24.47 -27.24
C LYS A 101 8.23 -23.38 -28.27
N GLU A 102 7.34 -22.37 -28.33
CA GLU A 102 7.48 -21.20 -29.21
C GLU A 102 8.77 -20.43 -28.96
N LYS A 103 9.27 -20.44 -27.72
CA LYS A 103 10.55 -19.84 -27.33
C LYS A 103 11.76 -20.77 -27.50
N GLY A 104 11.58 -21.89 -28.19
CA GLY A 104 12.66 -22.82 -28.55
C GLY A 104 13.13 -23.73 -27.41
N VAL A 105 12.33 -23.89 -26.35
CA VAL A 105 12.67 -24.78 -25.23
C VAL A 105 12.14 -26.20 -25.48
N GLU A 106 13.00 -27.19 -25.35
CA GLU A 106 12.59 -28.59 -25.31
C GLU A 106 11.72 -28.83 -24.07
N THR A 107 10.41 -28.92 -24.29
CA THR A 107 9.39 -28.94 -23.23
C THR A 107 8.57 -30.21 -23.30
N HIS A 108 8.40 -30.85 -22.15
CA HIS A 108 7.51 -31.99 -21.98
C HIS A 108 6.45 -31.69 -20.93
N ARG A 109 5.31 -32.37 -21.00
CA ARG A 109 4.25 -32.27 -20.00
C ARG A 109 3.82 -33.66 -19.51
N ALA A 110 3.60 -33.79 -18.21
CA ALA A 110 2.98 -34.98 -17.64
C ALA A 110 1.46 -34.92 -17.83
N PRO A 111 0.79 -36.05 -18.12
CA PRO A 111 -0.63 -36.04 -18.49
C PRO A 111 -1.52 -35.57 -17.33
N PHE A 112 -2.51 -34.75 -17.67
CA PHE A 112 -3.46 -34.17 -16.72
C PHE A 112 -4.56 -35.18 -16.34
N GLY A 113 -5.04 -35.11 -15.10
CA GLY A 113 -6.17 -35.95 -14.64
C GLY A 113 -5.81 -37.38 -14.22
N TRP A 114 -4.52 -37.71 -14.08
CA TRP A 114 -4.05 -39.03 -13.63
C TRP A 114 -3.33 -38.97 -12.29
N TYR A 115 -3.60 -39.95 -11.43
CA TYR A 115 -2.65 -40.35 -10.39
C TYR A 115 -1.42 -40.96 -11.06
N LYS A 116 -0.26 -40.40 -10.73
CA LYS A 116 1.02 -40.73 -11.34
C LYS A 116 1.99 -41.20 -10.27
N ALA A 117 2.67 -42.30 -10.51
CA ALA A 117 3.88 -42.62 -9.77
C ALA A 117 5.04 -41.83 -10.40
N PHE A 118 5.90 -41.24 -9.59
CA PHE A 118 7.09 -40.56 -10.11
C PHE A 118 8.28 -40.74 -9.18
N LYS A 119 9.47 -40.62 -9.77
CA LYS A 119 10.76 -40.56 -9.08
C LYS A 119 11.53 -39.36 -9.64
N ILE A 120 12.31 -38.72 -8.80
CA ILE A 120 13.06 -37.51 -9.18
C ILE A 120 14.39 -37.49 -8.43
N SER A 121 15.44 -37.00 -9.10
CA SER A 121 16.76 -36.73 -8.51
C SER A 121 17.05 -35.25 -8.63
N VAL A 122 16.89 -34.50 -7.53
CA VAL A 122 17.09 -33.05 -7.49
C VAL A 122 18.57 -32.75 -7.22
N LYS A 123 19.16 -31.82 -7.99
CA LYS A 123 20.55 -31.40 -7.81
C LYS A 123 20.72 -30.62 -6.50
N GLY A 124 21.88 -30.69 -5.85
CA GLY A 124 22.12 -30.02 -4.57
C GLY A 124 22.82 -28.67 -4.71
N HIS A 125 22.08 -27.58 -4.98
CA HIS A 125 22.64 -26.21 -5.00
C HIS A 125 21.58 -25.14 -4.67
N PRO A 126 21.97 -23.89 -4.32
CA PRO A 126 21.03 -22.88 -3.80
C PRO A 126 19.84 -22.53 -4.72
N LEU A 127 20.01 -22.66 -6.05
CA LEU A 127 18.93 -22.44 -7.03
C LEU A 127 18.20 -23.72 -7.47
N ALA A 128 18.44 -24.84 -6.79
CA ALA A 128 17.89 -26.12 -7.20
C ALA A 128 16.40 -26.24 -6.88
N GLU A 129 15.94 -25.52 -5.86
CA GLU A 129 14.56 -25.58 -5.36
C GLU A 129 14.02 -24.16 -5.21
N LEU A 130 12.99 -23.83 -5.97
CA LEU A 130 12.37 -22.50 -5.94
C LEU A 130 10.85 -22.64 -5.96
N SER A 131 10.15 -21.86 -5.15
CA SER A 131 8.68 -21.73 -5.22
C SER A 131 8.28 -20.34 -5.67
N ARG A 132 7.22 -20.25 -6.48
CA ARG A 132 6.65 -18.98 -6.94
C ARG A 132 5.13 -19.00 -6.81
N GLU A 133 4.58 -17.86 -6.44
CA GLU A 133 3.14 -17.60 -6.43
C GLU A 133 2.86 -16.41 -7.36
N PHE A 134 2.03 -16.64 -8.37
CA PHE A 134 1.57 -15.63 -9.31
C PHE A 134 0.11 -15.35 -9.04
N LYS A 135 -0.19 -14.14 -8.58
CA LYS A 135 -1.55 -13.65 -8.45
C LYS A 135 -1.85 -12.70 -9.59
N LYS A 136 -3.14 -12.61 -9.93
CA LYS A 136 -3.62 -11.54 -10.77
C LYS A 136 -3.23 -10.24 -10.09
N GLU A 137 -2.32 -9.48 -10.70
CA GLU A 137 -2.18 -8.09 -10.33
C GLU A 137 -3.57 -7.50 -10.56
N LYS A 138 -4.26 -7.10 -9.49
CA LYS A 138 -5.33 -6.11 -9.62
C LYS A 138 -4.64 -4.98 -10.33
N GLY A 139 -4.92 -4.85 -11.64
CA GLY A 139 -4.20 -3.92 -12.49
C GLY A 139 -4.13 -2.62 -11.74
N LYS A 140 -2.91 -2.09 -11.56
CA LYS A 140 -2.71 -0.80 -10.95
C LYS A 140 -3.73 0.12 -11.59
N VAL A 141 -4.75 0.53 -10.85
CA VAL A 141 -5.50 1.72 -11.20
C VAL A 141 -4.51 2.83 -10.90
N VAL A 142 -3.52 2.99 -11.79
CA VAL A 142 -2.83 4.25 -11.92
C VAL A 142 -3.93 5.15 -12.45
N ALA A 143 -4.72 5.73 -11.53
CA ALA A 143 -5.47 6.91 -11.82
C ALA A 143 -4.50 7.80 -12.60
N LYS A 144 -4.84 8.14 -13.86
CA LYS A 144 -4.02 9.02 -14.69
C LYS A 144 -3.72 10.24 -13.82
N LYS A 145 -2.51 10.31 -13.24
CA LYS A 145 -2.08 11.49 -12.50
C LYS A 145 -1.98 12.56 -13.59
N GLY A 146 -2.94 13.48 -13.60
CA GLY A 146 -2.85 14.67 -14.43
C GLY A 146 -1.52 15.37 -14.16
N GLU A 147 -1.03 16.15 -15.12
CA GLU A 147 0.13 16.99 -14.90
C GLU A 147 -0.14 17.92 -13.71
N LYS A 148 0.73 17.86 -12.70
CA LYS A 148 0.68 18.78 -11.57
C LYS A 148 1.22 20.13 -12.02
N LYS A 149 0.40 21.17 -11.87
CA LYS A 149 0.84 22.56 -12.00
C LYS A 149 1.06 23.13 -10.60
N PHE A 150 2.20 23.79 -10.39
CA PHE A 150 2.55 24.47 -9.15
C PHE A 150 2.55 25.98 -9.38
N ILE A 151 2.07 26.75 -8.41
CA ILE A 151 1.96 28.21 -8.47
C ILE A 151 2.33 28.73 -7.09
N ILE A 152 3.22 29.71 -7.00
CA ILE A 152 3.42 30.45 -5.75
C ILE A 152 2.44 31.61 -5.74
N LEU A 153 1.54 31.65 -4.76
CA LEU A 153 0.57 32.73 -4.60
C LEU A 153 1.01 33.65 -3.46
N THR A 154 1.21 34.94 -3.75
CA THR A 154 1.66 35.93 -2.75
C THR A 154 0.48 36.53 -1.96
N PRO A 155 0.71 37.12 -0.78
CA PRO A 155 -0.31 37.86 -0.02
C PRO A 155 -0.99 39.02 -0.79
N ASN A 156 -0.32 39.53 -1.83
CA ASN A 156 -0.82 40.60 -2.68
C ASN A 156 -1.66 40.06 -3.86
N GLY A 157 -1.75 38.75 -4.02
CA GLY A 157 -2.48 38.09 -5.10
C GLY A 157 -1.69 37.88 -6.38
N GLU A 158 -0.37 38.06 -6.35
CA GLU A 158 0.51 37.76 -7.48
C GLU A 158 0.76 36.27 -7.60
N GLU A 159 0.72 35.75 -8.83
CA GLU A 159 1.03 34.36 -9.15
C GLU A 159 2.42 34.27 -9.77
N LEU A 160 3.31 33.50 -9.15
CA LEU A 160 4.69 33.31 -9.57
C LEU A 160 4.90 31.86 -9.99
N ASP A 161 5.64 31.66 -11.09
CA ASP A 161 6.05 30.34 -11.56
C ASP A 161 7.27 29.88 -10.75
N PRO A 162 7.18 28.77 -10.00
CA PRO A 162 8.29 28.25 -9.21
C PRO A 162 9.58 28.01 -10.01
N ASN A 163 9.48 27.76 -11.32
CA ASN A 163 10.64 27.48 -12.18
C ASN A 163 11.35 28.75 -12.67
N LYS A 164 10.73 29.93 -12.51
CA LYS A 164 11.23 31.20 -13.07
C LYS A 164 11.53 32.25 -12.01
N VAL A 165 10.88 32.17 -10.86
CA VAL A 165 11.06 33.13 -9.77
C VAL A 165 12.42 32.95 -9.09
N ASP A 166 13.02 34.06 -8.67
CA ASP A 166 14.19 34.02 -7.79
C ASP A 166 13.74 33.65 -6.37
N LEU A 167 14.01 32.41 -5.96
CA LEU A 167 13.61 31.91 -4.64
C LEU A 167 14.33 32.60 -3.48
N SER A 168 15.46 33.29 -3.71
CA SER A 168 16.21 33.97 -2.65
C SER A 168 15.44 35.09 -1.96
N MET A 169 14.36 35.57 -2.59
CA MET A 169 13.45 36.57 -2.01
C MET A 169 12.55 36.02 -0.89
N PHE A 170 12.44 34.69 -0.75
CA PHE A 170 11.62 34.04 0.27
C PHE A 170 12.47 33.54 1.45
N ASN A 171 11.83 33.24 2.57
CA ASN A 171 12.52 32.62 3.71
C ASN A 171 13.01 31.20 3.38
N GLU A 172 14.02 30.72 4.12
CA GLU A 172 14.69 29.45 3.86
C GLU A 172 13.73 28.23 3.84
N ASP A 173 12.76 28.18 4.75
CA ASP A 173 11.81 27.07 4.84
C ASP A 173 10.89 27.02 3.62
N PHE A 174 10.41 28.18 3.15
CA PHE A 174 9.59 28.26 1.95
C PHE A 174 10.39 27.87 0.70
N GLN A 175 11.65 28.30 0.60
CA GLN A 175 12.53 27.88 -0.49
C GLN A 175 12.69 26.35 -0.51
N ASN A 176 12.88 25.75 0.67
CA ASN A 176 13.02 24.29 0.81
C ASN A 176 11.74 23.56 0.40
N LEU A 177 10.56 24.09 0.76
CA LEU A 177 9.26 23.56 0.33
C LEU A 177 9.14 23.58 -1.20
N VAL A 178 9.42 24.72 -1.84
CA VAL A 178 9.31 24.88 -3.30
C VAL A 178 10.30 23.98 -4.05
N ARG A 179 11.58 23.97 -3.63
CA ARG A 179 12.61 23.12 -4.24
C ARG A 179 12.23 21.64 -4.18
N LYS A 180 11.71 21.19 -3.04
CA LYS A 180 11.32 19.80 -2.83
C LYS A 180 10.05 19.42 -3.60
N GLU A 181 8.99 20.21 -3.51
CA GLU A 181 7.66 19.83 -4.01
C GLU A 181 7.46 20.22 -5.48
N ALA A 182 7.80 21.46 -5.86
CA ALA A 182 7.61 21.97 -7.22
C ALA A 182 8.78 21.61 -8.15
N LEU A 183 10.03 21.83 -7.71
CA LEU A 183 11.23 21.58 -8.53
C LEU A 183 11.75 20.15 -8.45
N LYS A 184 11.25 19.35 -7.49
CA LYS A 184 11.62 17.95 -7.25
C LYS A 184 13.12 17.75 -7.03
N GLU A 185 13.78 18.75 -6.45
CA GLU A 185 15.18 18.66 -6.07
C GLU A 185 15.34 17.65 -4.93
N ARG A 186 16.34 16.77 -5.07
CA ARG A 186 16.66 15.82 -4.02
C ARG A 186 17.46 16.53 -2.94
N LEU A 187 16.91 16.60 -1.74
CA LEU A 187 17.65 17.02 -0.55
C LEU A 187 18.80 16.04 -0.30
N SER A 188 19.95 16.57 0.12
CA SER A 188 21.07 15.75 0.55
C SER A 188 20.63 14.90 1.75
N GLY A 189 20.76 13.58 1.62
CA GLY A 189 20.45 12.67 2.72
C GLY A 189 21.39 12.89 3.92
N GLY A 190 21.05 12.30 5.06
CA GLY A 190 21.88 12.35 6.26
C GLY A 190 21.34 11.42 7.35
N LYS A 191 22.16 11.13 8.36
CA LYS A 191 21.68 10.41 9.55
C LYS A 191 20.91 11.38 10.45
N SER A 192 19.63 11.11 10.67
CA SER A 192 18.80 11.91 11.57
C SER A 192 19.34 11.85 13.00
N ARG A 193 19.65 13.02 13.58
CA ARG A 193 20.04 13.14 14.99
C ARG A 193 18.88 12.81 15.94
N VAL A 194 17.64 12.93 15.46
CA VAL A 194 16.42 12.67 16.23
C VAL A 194 16.35 11.21 16.68
N LEU A 195 16.83 10.28 15.86
CA LEU A 195 16.84 8.85 16.19
C LEU A 195 17.60 8.56 17.49
N ASN A 196 18.74 9.22 17.73
CA ASN A 196 19.51 9.03 18.96
C ASN A 196 18.74 9.49 20.21
N TYR A 197 17.98 10.59 20.09
CA TYR A 197 17.14 11.08 21.19
C TYR A 197 15.94 10.15 21.43
N LEU A 198 15.28 9.70 20.36
CA LEU A 198 14.17 8.76 20.45
C LEU A 198 14.57 7.48 21.20
N LEU A 199 15.69 6.87 20.79
CA LEU A 199 16.24 5.69 21.45
C LEU A 199 16.57 5.96 22.92
N ARG A 200 17.19 7.10 23.23
CA ARG A 200 17.54 7.49 24.62
C ARG A 200 16.32 7.58 25.54
N PHE A 201 15.16 7.99 25.02
CA PHE A 201 13.91 8.06 25.80
C PHE A 201 13.06 6.78 25.71
N GLY A 202 13.53 5.75 25.00
CA GLY A 202 12.88 4.44 24.94
C GLY A 202 11.83 4.31 23.84
N PHE A 203 11.90 5.10 22.76
CA PHE A 203 11.18 4.79 21.52
C PHE A 203 12.00 3.78 20.70
N GLU A 204 11.49 2.56 20.56
CA GLU A 204 12.23 1.43 19.99
C GLU A 204 11.35 0.60 19.06
N TRP A 205 11.95 -0.30 18.26
CA TRP A 205 11.18 -1.30 17.53
C TRP A 205 10.78 -2.47 18.45
N GLU A 206 9.58 -3.02 18.26
CA GLU A 206 9.16 -4.24 18.94
C GLU A 206 9.65 -5.47 18.19
N SER A 207 10.61 -6.21 18.76
CA SER A 207 11.24 -7.38 18.14
C SER A 207 10.31 -8.55 17.90
N TYR A 208 9.21 -8.65 18.66
CA TYR A 208 8.20 -9.70 18.48
C TYR A 208 7.08 -9.30 17.52
N SER A 209 7.13 -8.09 16.96
CA SER A 209 6.13 -7.56 16.03
C SER A 209 6.70 -7.51 14.62
N ASP A 210 5.81 -7.29 13.65
CA ASP A 210 6.19 -6.93 12.29
C ASP A 210 6.99 -5.60 12.26
N TYR A 211 7.73 -5.35 11.16
CA TYR A 211 8.49 -4.13 10.95
C TYR A 211 7.64 -2.87 11.15
N GLY A 212 8.25 -1.74 11.48
CA GLY A 212 7.52 -0.47 11.56
C GLY A 212 6.54 -0.36 12.76
N HIS A 213 6.53 -1.33 13.67
CA HIS A 213 5.77 -1.30 14.92
C HIS A 213 6.69 -0.86 16.06
N MET A 214 6.47 0.35 16.56
CA MET A 214 7.24 0.93 17.64
C MET A 214 6.69 0.50 19.00
N ARG A 215 7.58 0.25 19.96
CA ARG A 215 7.29 0.16 21.39
C ARG A 215 7.82 1.40 22.12
N MET A 216 7.21 1.71 23.26
CA MET A 216 7.56 2.86 24.08
C MET A 216 7.89 2.38 25.50
N GLY A 217 9.10 2.66 25.97
CA GLY A 217 9.49 2.50 27.37
C GLY A 217 8.81 3.55 28.28
N PRO A 218 9.11 3.56 29.60
CA PRO A 218 8.42 4.43 30.55
C PRO A 218 8.49 5.94 30.21
N TYR A 219 9.67 6.45 29.84
CA TYR A 219 9.82 7.87 29.48
C TYR A 219 9.11 8.20 28.15
N ALA A 220 9.27 7.36 27.13
CA ALA A 220 8.58 7.50 25.86
C ALA A 220 7.05 7.48 26.03
N THR A 221 6.53 6.61 26.91
CA THR A 221 5.10 6.54 27.24
C THR A 221 4.61 7.83 27.87
N LEU A 222 5.33 8.36 28.87
CA LEU A 222 4.98 9.65 29.47
C LEU A 222 4.99 10.80 28.44
N ILE A 223 6.01 10.84 27.57
CA ILE A 223 6.08 11.84 26.49
C ILE A 223 4.86 11.71 25.56
N PHE A 224 4.53 10.49 25.14
CA PHE A 224 3.38 10.22 24.28
C PHE A 224 2.07 10.70 24.93
N ASP A 225 1.84 10.34 26.19
CA ASP A 225 0.62 10.70 26.92
C ASP A 225 0.50 12.22 27.11
N LEU A 226 1.61 12.92 27.38
CA LEU A 226 1.62 14.37 27.50
C LEU A 226 1.32 15.07 26.17
N VAL A 227 1.86 14.56 25.05
CA VAL A 227 1.56 15.11 23.72
C VAL A 227 0.12 14.82 23.30
N ALA A 228 -0.38 13.62 23.61
CA ALA A 228 -1.77 13.22 23.42
C ALA A 228 -2.72 14.15 24.19
N GLU A 229 -2.43 14.42 25.46
CA GLU A 229 -3.22 15.34 26.28
C GLU A 229 -3.11 16.78 25.79
N TYR A 230 -1.93 17.20 25.35
CA TYR A 230 -1.76 18.51 24.73
C TYR A 230 -2.68 18.68 23.52
N ALA A 231 -2.75 17.68 22.64
CA ALA A 231 -3.66 17.69 21.49
C ALA A 231 -5.13 17.86 21.94
N ARG A 232 -5.57 17.16 23.01
CA ARG A 232 -6.92 17.34 23.59
C ARG A 232 -7.15 18.77 24.07
N ILE A 233 -6.17 19.37 24.74
CA ILE A 233 -6.26 20.76 25.21
C ILE A 233 -6.39 21.71 24.01
N ILE A 234 -5.62 21.50 22.94
CA ILE A 234 -5.66 22.34 21.75
C ILE A 234 -7.02 22.27 21.05
N VAL A 235 -7.56 21.07 20.79
CA VAL A 235 -8.86 20.96 20.10
C VAL A 235 -10.01 21.58 20.90
N ARG A 236 -9.95 21.55 22.24
CA ARG A 236 -10.95 22.20 23.10
C ARG A 236 -10.92 23.73 23.06
N LYS A 237 -9.81 24.34 22.61
CA LYS A 237 -9.70 25.80 22.44
C LYS A 237 -10.50 26.33 21.24
N LEU A 238 -11.01 25.46 20.37
CA LEU A 238 -11.75 25.86 19.17
C LEU A 238 -13.11 26.52 19.49
N GLY A 239 -13.59 26.46 20.73
CA GLY A 239 -14.82 27.13 21.14
C GLY A 239 -16.10 26.48 20.61
N ILE A 240 -15.99 25.24 20.11
CA ILE A 240 -17.12 24.41 19.68
C ILE A 240 -17.22 23.16 20.55
N PRO A 241 -18.41 22.52 20.62
CA PRO A 241 -18.49 21.21 21.23
C PRO A 241 -17.61 20.23 20.46
N VAL A 242 -16.67 19.58 21.16
CA VAL A 242 -15.81 18.53 20.61
C VAL A 242 -16.05 17.26 21.43
N TYR A 243 -16.58 16.22 20.78
CA TYR A 243 -16.78 14.91 21.39
C TYR A 243 -15.60 14.00 21.10
N GLU A 244 -15.00 13.47 22.16
CA GLU A 244 -13.99 12.44 22.04
C GLU A 244 -14.67 11.09 21.75
N ILE A 245 -14.23 10.43 20.69
CA ILE A 245 -14.77 9.14 20.24
C ILE A 245 -13.65 8.11 20.21
N LYS A 246 -14.03 6.84 20.31
CA LYS A 246 -13.09 5.71 20.24
C LYS A 246 -13.56 4.68 19.23
N GLY A 247 -12.64 4.35 18.33
CA GLY A 247 -12.88 3.43 17.25
C GLY A 247 -12.48 1.99 17.47
N THR A 248 -12.93 1.15 16.55
CA THR A 248 -12.29 -0.15 16.27
C THR A 248 -11.21 0.02 15.21
N ALA A 249 -10.26 -0.92 15.18
CA ALA A 249 -9.19 -0.94 14.18
C ALA A 249 -9.55 -1.78 12.94
N PHE A 250 -10.63 -2.56 12.97
CA PHE A 250 -10.87 -3.64 12.01
C PHE A 250 -12.18 -3.46 11.25
N PHE A 251 -12.12 -3.40 9.92
CA PHE A 251 -13.27 -3.10 9.07
C PHE A 251 -13.42 -4.10 7.94
N ASN A 252 -14.67 -4.45 7.63
CA ASN A 252 -14.99 -5.34 6.52
C ASN A 252 -14.68 -4.64 5.19
N LEU A 253 -13.80 -5.23 4.38
CA LEU A 253 -13.36 -4.67 3.11
C LEU A 253 -14.49 -4.62 2.06
N TYR A 254 -15.54 -5.43 2.24
CA TYR A 254 -16.69 -5.44 1.32
C TYR A 254 -17.66 -4.28 1.55
N GLU A 255 -17.56 -3.55 2.67
CA GLU A 255 -18.37 -2.36 2.91
C GLU A 255 -17.98 -1.25 1.92
N LYS A 256 -18.95 -0.72 1.17
CA LYS A 256 -18.69 0.25 0.10
C LYS A 256 -17.79 1.43 0.53
N PRO A 257 -18.05 2.12 1.67
CA PRO A 257 -17.20 3.23 2.09
C PRO A 257 -15.75 2.82 2.41
N VAL A 258 -15.56 1.61 2.95
CA VAL A 258 -14.24 1.05 3.27
C VAL A 258 -13.51 0.66 1.98
N LYS A 259 -14.23 0.02 1.05
CA LYS A 259 -13.70 -0.41 -0.24
C LYS A 259 -13.24 0.76 -1.10
N GLU A 260 -14.08 1.80 -1.24
CA GLU A 260 -13.77 2.97 -2.07
C GLU A 260 -12.50 3.67 -1.59
N HIS A 261 -12.32 3.82 -0.28
CA HIS A 261 -11.10 4.40 0.23
C HIS A 261 -9.91 3.42 0.17
N ALA A 262 -10.12 2.12 0.40
CA ALA A 262 -9.06 1.12 0.23
C ALA A 262 -8.51 1.12 -1.20
N ASP A 263 -9.38 1.26 -2.20
CA ASP A 263 -9.01 1.35 -3.61
C ASP A 263 -8.21 2.64 -3.92
N LEU A 264 -8.41 3.74 -3.18
CA LEU A 264 -7.60 4.98 -3.31
C LEU A 264 -6.18 4.86 -2.74
N TYR A 265 -6.00 4.10 -1.65
CA TYR A 265 -4.71 3.93 -0.99
C TYR A 265 -3.86 2.80 -1.60
N GLY A 266 -4.46 1.91 -2.41
CA GLY A 266 -3.77 0.87 -3.16
C GLY A 266 -3.19 -0.25 -2.27
N ASP A 267 -2.18 -0.96 -2.79
CA ASP A 267 -1.62 -2.24 -2.30
C ASP A 267 -1.01 -2.24 -0.87
N ARG A 268 -1.13 -1.14 -0.09
CA ARG A 268 -0.46 -0.95 1.21
C ARG A 268 -1.40 -1.11 2.41
N LEU A 269 -2.27 -2.12 2.36
CA LEU A 269 -3.25 -2.40 3.40
C LEU A 269 -2.91 -3.70 4.13
N TYR A 270 -3.04 -3.68 5.46
CA TYR A 270 -3.06 -4.91 6.25
C TYR A 270 -4.41 -5.59 6.05
N ILE A 271 -4.44 -6.66 5.26
CA ILE A 271 -5.65 -7.47 5.03
C ILE A 271 -5.55 -8.73 5.89
N ILE A 272 -6.58 -8.97 6.68
CA ILE A 272 -6.71 -10.16 7.52
C ILE A 272 -7.95 -10.92 7.04
N LYS A 273 -7.77 -12.21 6.76
CA LYS A 273 -8.87 -13.11 6.40
C LYS A 273 -9.54 -13.62 7.68
N THR A 274 -10.85 -13.49 7.74
CA THR A 274 -11.68 -13.99 8.85
C THR A 274 -12.77 -14.92 8.33
N ASP A 275 -13.50 -15.53 9.25
CA ASP A 275 -14.73 -16.29 8.98
C ASP A 275 -15.81 -15.43 8.30
N ARG A 276 -15.79 -14.11 8.53
CA ARG A 276 -16.70 -13.13 7.92
C ARG A 276 -16.18 -12.52 6.62
N GLY A 277 -15.05 -13.00 6.11
CA GLY A 277 -14.42 -12.52 4.87
C GLY A 277 -13.15 -11.70 5.09
N ASP A 278 -12.77 -10.91 4.09
CA ASP A 278 -11.57 -10.08 4.11
C ASP A 278 -11.82 -8.76 4.88
N PHE A 279 -10.98 -8.51 5.87
CA PHE A 279 -11.03 -7.29 6.67
C PHE A 279 -9.71 -6.53 6.56
N VAL A 280 -9.77 -5.23 6.79
CA VAL A 280 -8.63 -4.34 6.73
C VAL A 280 -8.41 -3.64 8.07
N LEU A 281 -7.14 -3.48 8.46
CA LEU A 281 -6.80 -2.58 9.55
C LEU A 281 -6.92 -1.12 9.08
N ARG A 282 -7.55 -0.27 9.88
CA ARG A 282 -7.72 1.16 9.54
C ARG A 282 -6.36 1.84 9.32
N TYR A 283 -6.25 2.62 8.25
CA TYR A 283 -5.04 3.38 7.89
C TYR A 283 -5.18 4.89 8.12
N ALA A 284 -6.37 5.32 8.53
CA ALA A 284 -6.76 6.66 8.93
C ALA A 284 -7.99 6.57 9.86
N ALA A 285 -8.21 7.56 10.73
CA ALA A 285 -9.33 7.54 11.66
C ALA A 285 -10.69 7.77 10.98
N CYS A 286 -10.71 8.48 9.83
CA CYS A 286 -11.90 8.96 9.16
C CYS A 286 -13.02 7.92 9.00
N HIS A 287 -12.70 6.68 8.60
CA HIS A 287 -13.69 5.61 8.37
C HIS A 287 -14.54 5.33 9.59
N GLN A 288 -13.87 5.19 10.74
CA GLN A 288 -14.58 4.96 11.98
C GLN A 288 -15.43 6.16 12.34
N GLN A 289 -14.85 7.36 12.24
CA GLN A 289 -15.55 8.57 12.65
C GLN A 289 -16.82 8.74 11.83
N PHE A 290 -16.77 8.58 10.51
CA PHE A 290 -17.96 8.61 9.66
C PHE A 290 -18.92 7.45 9.93
N ALA A 291 -18.41 6.24 10.15
CA ALA A 291 -19.25 5.09 10.47
C ALA A 291 -20.00 5.26 11.80
N LEU A 292 -19.44 5.99 12.77
CA LEU A 292 -20.08 6.32 14.03
C LEU A 292 -21.01 7.54 13.90
N LEU A 293 -20.54 8.60 13.24
CA LEU A 293 -21.28 9.85 13.06
C LEU A 293 -22.57 9.66 12.25
N LYS A 294 -22.62 8.69 11.33
CA LYS A 294 -23.83 8.38 10.56
C LYS A 294 -25.01 7.96 11.45
N ASP A 295 -24.74 7.41 12.62
CA ASP A 295 -25.75 6.92 13.56
C ASP A 295 -26.19 8.03 14.53
N TRP A 296 -25.56 9.21 14.48
CA TRP A 296 -25.89 10.34 15.34
C TRP A 296 -27.02 11.17 14.74
N VAL A 297 -27.95 11.60 15.59
CA VAL A 297 -28.98 12.57 15.22
C VAL A 297 -28.40 13.97 15.33
N ILE A 298 -27.86 14.49 14.23
CA ILE A 298 -27.24 15.83 14.16
C ILE A 298 -28.20 16.78 13.43
N SER A 299 -28.63 17.85 14.11
CA SER A 299 -29.42 18.93 13.52
C SER A 299 -28.56 20.15 13.20
N TYR A 300 -29.07 21.07 12.37
CA TYR A 300 -28.39 22.33 12.06
C TYR A 300 -28.04 23.17 13.31
N ARG A 301 -28.79 23.01 14.41
CA ARG A 301 -28.55 23.71 15.69
C ARG A 301 -27.34 23.16 16.45
N ASN A 302 -26.88 21.96 16.10
CA ASN A 302 -25.73 21.32 16.71
C ASN A 302 -24.41 21.72 16.02
N LEU A 303 -24.48 22.34 14.84
CA LEU A 303 -23.31 22.73 14.06
C LEU A 303 -22.86 24.15 14.45
N PRO A 304 -21.54 24.43 14.45
CA PRO A 304 -20.43 23.52 14.17
C PRO A 304 -20.16 22.52 15.31
N LEU A 305 -19.74 21.31 14.95
CA LEU A 305 -19.47 20.20 15.88
C LEU A 305 -18.14 19.51 15.58
N GLY A 306 -17.36 19.17 16.60
CA GLY A 306 -16.13 18.39 16.46
C GLY A 306 -16.27 16.94 16.92
N ALA A 307 -15.68 16.00 16.17
CA ALA A 307 -15.40 14.64 16.60
C ALA A 307 -13.88 14.42 16.62
N PHE A 308 -13.34 14.02 17.77
CA PHE A 308 -11.90 13.89 17.99
C PHE A 308 -11.51 12.48 18.43
N GLU A 309 -10.41 11.95 17.88
CA GLU A 309 -9.83 10.68 18.30
C GLU A 309 -8.31 10.72 18.21
N ILE A 310 -7.61 10.11 19.17
CA ILE A 310 -6.19 9.75 19.01
C ILE A 310 -6.14 8.34 18.41
N ALA A 311 -6.14 8.28 17.09
CA ALA A 311 -6.44 7.08 16.34
C ALA A 311 -5.21 6.22 16.05
N ASP A 312 -5.19 5.02 16.62
CA ASP A 312 -4.24 3.94 16.32
C ASP A 312 -4.47 3.39 14.89
N SER A 313 -3.61 3.75 13.95
CA SER A 313 -3.74 3.52 12.50
C SER A 313 -2.58 2.71 11.95
N TYR A 314 -2.84 2.00 10.85
CA TYR A 314 -1.94 1.01 10.27
C TYR A 314 -1.74 1.19 8.76
N ARG A 315 -0.51 1.17 8.28
CA ARG A 315 -0.18 1.26 6.84
C ARG A 315 0.90 0.25 6.50
N TYR A 316 0.67 -0.61 5.50
CA TYR A 316 1.64 -1.65 5.13
C TYR A 316 2.79 -1.08 4.29
N GLU A 317 3.61 -0.22 4.90
CA GLU A 317 4.79 0.39 4.29
C GLU A 317 5.87 -0.65 3.96
N GLN A 318 6.80 -0.36 3.05
CA GLN A 318 7.89 -1.31 2.79
C GLN A 318 8.86 -1.33 3.98
N SER A 319 9.37 -2.52 4.33
CA SER A 319 10.22 -2.68 5.52
C SER A 319 11.48 -1.80 5.50
N GLY A 320 12.09 -1.63 4.31
CA GLY A 320 13.27 -0.77 4.12
C GLY A 320 12.99 0.73 4.20
N GLU A 321 11.72 1.14 4.26
CA GLU A 321 11.31 2.54 4.38
C GLU A 321 10.98 2.95 5.82
N ALA A 322 10.93 2.01 6.77
CA ALA A 322 10.52 2.29 8.14
C ALA A 322 11.58 3.08 8.93
N GLU A 323 11.14 4.12 9.63
CA GLU A 323 11.98 4.98 10.47
C GLU A 323 11.22 5.38 11.74
N LEU A 324 11.85 5.23 12.92
CA LEU A 324 11.22 5.47 14.23
C LEU A 324 10.57 6.85 14.29
N SER A 325 9.30 6.90 14.69
CA SER A 325 8.45 8.12 14.77
C SER A 325 8.23 8.90 13.47
N PHE A 326 8.85 8.53 12.34
CA PHE A 326 8.71 9.23 11.05
C PHE A 326 7.95 8.42 10.01
N ARG A 327 8.27 7.13 9.85
CA ARG A 327 7.61 6.24 8.89
C ARG A 327 7.35 4.88 9.55
N LEU A 328 6.08 4.66 9.88
CA LEU A 328 5.64 3.56 10.73
C LEU A 328 4.56 2.72 10.04
N ARG A 329 4.49 1.45 10.40
CA ARG A 329 3.39 0.54 10.02
C ARG A 329 2.22 0.59 10.99
N ARG A 330 2.46 0.99 12.24
CA ARG A 330 1.44 1.34 13.25
C ARG A 330 1.80 2.70 13.86
N PHE A 331 0.86 3.63 13.91
CA PHE A 331 1.07 4.97 14.45
C PHE A 331 -0.22 5.56 15.02
N TRP A 332 -0.11 6.58 15.85
CA TRP A 332 -1.26 7.29 16.41
C TRP A 332 -1.39 8.66 15.77
N MET A 333 -2.61 9.00 15.35
CA MET A 333 -2.91 10.29 14.74
C MET A 333 -3.96 11.01 15.60
N PRO A 334 -3.68 12.20 16.15
CA PRO A 334 -4.72 13.06 16.68
C PRO A 334 -5.54 13.58 15.49
N ASP A 335 -6.77 13.09 15.36
CA ASP A 335 -7.63 13.36 14.21
C ASP A 335 -8.92 14.05 14.67
N LEU A 336 -9.21 15.21 14.07
CA LEU A 336 -10.35 16.06 14.38
C LEU A 336 -11.18 16.29 13.11
N HIS A 337 -12.43 15.84 13.13
CA HIS A 337 -13.41 16.16 12.11
C HIS A 337 -14.35 17.25 12.62
N ILE A 338 -14.36 18.40 11.97
CA ILE A 338 -15.30 19.49 12.26
C ILE A 338 -16.43 19.42 11.22
N LEU A 339 -17.64 19.15 11.69
CA LEU A 339 -18.87 19.18 10.91
C LEU A 339 -19.43 20.61 10.91
N VAL A 340 -19.77 21.11 9.73
CA VAL A 340 -20.31 22.45 9.50
C VAL A 340 -21.51 22.37 8.54
N GLY A 341 -22.33 23.42 8.49
CA GLY A 341 -23.56 23.42 7.70
C GLY A 341 -23.35 23.55 6.20
N ASP A 342 -22.32 24.28 5.79
CA ASP A 342 -22.08 24.65 4.39
C ASP A 342 -20.59 24.94 4.11
N GLU A 343 -20.29 25.17 2.83
CA GLU A 343 -18.95 25.43 2.31
C GLU A 343 -18.36 26.76 2.79
N GLU A 344 -19.18 27.81 2.97
CA GLU A 344 -18.69 29.11 3.44
C GLU A 344 -18.25 29.03 4.91
N THR A 345 -19.05 28.35 5.73
CA THR A 345 -18.69 28.04 7.11
C THR A 345 -17.43 27.16 7.16
N ALA A 346 -17.27 26.21 6.23
CA ALA A 346 -16.06 25.38 6.15
C ALA A 346 -14.81 26.22 5.88
N LYS A 347 -14.88 27.19 4.96
CA LYS A 347 -13.79 28.14 4.67
C LYS A 347 -13.38 28.94 5.91
N GLU A 348 -14.33 29.45 6.67
CA GLU A 348 -14.04 30.14 7.92
C GLU A 348 -13.31 29.25 8.94
N TRP A 349 -13.76 28.00 9.06
CA TRP A 349 -13.15 27.02 9.97
C TRP A 349 -11.73 26.63 9.56
N VAL A 350 -11.45 26.52 8.26
CA VAL A 350 -10.08 26.29 7.76
C VAL A 350 -9.14 27.40 8.25
N ILE A 351 -9.54 28.67 8.14
CA ILE A 351 -8.73 29.80 8.62
C ILE A 351 -8.52 29.72 10.14
N LYS A 352 -9.60 29.48 10.91
CA LYS A 352 -9.53 29.39 12.38
C LYS A 352 -8.63 28.26 12.87
N VAL A 353 -8.80 27.06 12.32
CA VAL A 353 -7.97 25.88 12.65
C VAL A 353 -6.53 26.11 12.23
N HIS A 354 -6.31 26.66 11.03
CA HIS A 354 -4.97 26.96 10.56
C HIS A 354 -4.26 27.97 11.46
N GLY A 355 -4.93 29.07 11.86
CA GLY A 355 -4.38 30.05 12.79
C GLY A 355 -4.00 29.43 14.15
N LEU A 356 -4.82 28.49 14.66
CA LEU A 356 -4.46 27.73 15.85
C LEU A 356 -3.19 26.91 15.64
N ILE A 357 -3.09 26.15 14.54
CA ILE A 357 -1.89 25.37 14.20
C ILE A 357 -0.65 26.28 14.13
N MET A 358 -0.74 27.44 13.46
CA MET A 358 0.38 28.39 13.35
C MET A 358 0.81 28.88 14.73
N SER A 359 -0.14 29.25 15.58
CA SER A 359 0.15 29.72 16.94
C SER A 359 0.82 28.66 17.82
N GLU A 360 0.47 27.38 17.65
CA GLU A 360 1.09 26.29 18.39
C GLU A 360 2.49 25.97 17.85
N MET A 361 2.71 26.09 16.53
CA MET A 361 4.04 25.96 15.92
C MET A 361 5.00 27.09 16.34
N GLU A 362 4.49 28.32 16.45
CA GLU A 362 5.27 29.47 16.92
C GLU A 362 5.79 29.27 18.36
N LYS A 363 4.97 28.68 19.25
CA LYS A 363 5.42 28.32 20.62
C LYS A 363 6.55 27.30 20.64
N LEU A 364 6.66 26.47 19.61
CA LEU A 364 7.76 25.52 19.42
C LEU A 364 8.98 26.16 18.75
N GLY A 365 8.93 27.47 18.45
CA GLY A 365 9.97 28.18 17.71
C GLY A 365 10.12 27.66 16.28
N ARG A 366 9.03 27.16 15.69
CA ARG A 366 9.03 26.58 14.33
C ARG A 366 8.21 27.44 13.40
N ASN A 367 8.81 27.72 12.25
CA ASN A 367 8.10 28.26 11.11
C ASN A 367 7.28 27.16 10.42
N TYR A 368 6.14 27.53 9.87
CA TYR A 368 5.25 26.61 9.16
C TYR A 368 4.84 27.26 7.84
N GLU A 369 5.11 26.55 6.75
CA GLU A 369 4.81 26.97 5.38
C GLU A 369 3.61 26.19 4.83
N LEU A 370 2.80 26.83 4.00
CA LEU A 370 1.59 26.20 3.45
C LEU A 370 1.80 25.70 2.04
N LEU A 371 1.37 24.46 1.82
CA LEU A 371 1.13 23.87 0.51
C LEU A 371 -0.36 23.52 0.41
N ILE A 372 -1.03 24.02 -0.63
CA ILE A 372 -2.46 23.81 -0.84
C ILE A 372 -2.68 23.05 -2.15
N ASN A 373 -3.24 21.85 -2.03
CA ASN A 373 -3.62 21.07 -3.21
C ASN A 373 -5.05 21.41 -3.62
N VAL A 374 -5.21 21.87 -4.87
CA VAL A 374 -6.52 22.10 -5.48
C VAL A 374 -6.75 21.07 -6.58
N VAL A 375 -7.97 20.53 -6.66
CA VAL A 375 -8.30 19.35 -7.50
C VAL A 375 -8.20 19.64 -9.00
N SER A 376 -8.53 20.86 -9.43
CA SER A 376 -8.47 21.25 -10.84
C SER A 376 -8.24 22.75 -11.03
N PRO A 377 -7.80 23.20 -12.22
CA PRO A 377 -7.68 24.62 -12.54
C PRO A 377 -8.99 25.41 -12.37
N GLN A 378 -10.14 24.78 -12.66
CA GLN A 378 -11.44 25.43 -12.48
C GLN A 378 -11.77 25.66 -11.00
N GLN A 379 -11.41 24.72 -10.13
CA GLN A 379 -11.57 24.91 -8.68
C GLN A 379 -10.57 25.94 -8.14
N TYR A 380 -9.35 25.99 -8.70
CA TYR A 380 -8.38 27.02 -8.35
C TYR A 380 -8.94 28.41 -8.64
N GLU A 381 -9.50 28.63 -9.82
CA GLU A 381 -10.12 29.90 -10.17
C GLU A 381 -11.30 30.24 -9.24
N ARG A 382 -12.17 29.26 -8.94
CA ARG A 382 -13.29 29.42 -8.00
C ARG A 382 -12.84 29.88 -6.61
N TYR A 383 -11.72 29.37 -6.12
CA TYR A 383 -11.23 29.64 -4.77
C TYR A 383 -10.11 30.67 -4.70
N LYS A 384 -9.72 31.27 -5.83
CA LYS A 384 -8.55 32.15 -5.91
C LYS A 384 -8.59 33.28 -4.88
N ASP A 385 -9.69 34.01 -4.79
CA ASP A 385 -9.84 35.11 -3.83
C ASP A 385 -9.72 34.64 -2.37
N TYR A 386 -10.26 33.45 -2.08
CA TYR A 386 -10.14 32.82 -0.77
C TYR A 386 -8.69 32.42 -0.46
N LEU A 387 -7.96 31.86 -1.44
CA LEU A 387 -6.54 31.50 -1.29
C LEU A 387 -5.65 32.73 -1.10
N VAL A 388 -5.93 33.82 -1.84
CA VAL A 388 -5.24 35.11 -1.63
C VAL A 388 -5.50 35.65 -0.24
N ASN A 389 -6.75 35.60 0.23
CA ASN A 389 -7.09 36.03 1.59
C ASN A 389 -6.40 35.17 2.65
N LEU A 390 -6.27 33.85 2.42
CA LEU A 390 -5.53 32.95 3.30
C LEU A 390 -4.04 33.32 3.34
N ALA A 391 -3.39 33.51 2.18
CA ALA A 391 -1.99 33.97 2.11
C ALA A 391 -1.78 35.30 2.85
N ARG A 392 -2.73 36.24 2.71
CA ARG A 392 -2.74 37.52 3.43
C ARG A 392 -2.88 37.34 4.94
N THR A 393 -3.75 36.44 5.37
CA THR A 393 -3.98 36.15 6.80
C THR A 393 -2.74 35.52 7.44
N VAL A 394 -2.06 34.63 6.72
CA VAL A 394 -0.79 34.04 7.17
C VAL A 394 0.37 35.04 7.08
N GLY A 395 0.27 36.04 6.19
CA GLY A 395 1.31 37.03 5.94
C GLY A 395 2.51 36.48 5.17
N LYS A 396 2.33 35.35 4.46
CA LYS A 396 3.39 34.63 3.73
C LYS A 396 2.87 34.10 2.39
N PRO A 397 3.76 33.88 1.40
CA PRO A 397 3.38 33.18 0.18
C PRO A 397 2.95 31.72 0.49
N ILE A 398 2.12 31.16 -0.38
CA ILE A 398 1.67 29.77 -0.31
C ILE A 398 1.98 29.05 -1.64
N LEU A 399 2.20 27.74 -1.59
CA LEU A 399 2.49 26.89 -2.75
C LEU A 399 1.29 26.06 -3.21
#